data_AF-A0A0D7BE43-F1
#
_entry.id   AF-A0A0D7BE43-F1
#
_cell.length_a   1.000
_cell.length_b   1.000
_cell.length_c   1.000
_cell.angle_alpha   90.00
_cell.angle_beta   90.00
_cell.angle_gamma   90.00
#
_symmetry.space_group_name_H-M   'P 1'
#
loop_
_entity.id
_entity.type
_entity.pdbx_description
1 polymer ?
#
loop_
_entity_poly.entity_id
_entity_poly.type
_entity_poly.pdbx_seq_one_letter_code
_entity_poly.pdbx_strand_id
1 'polypeptide(L)'
;MADAKNEGHATIPGATVYYLHKAPEDAVELKAELKVLHAFLVKWNSNTGDDPSFSPRSTRTEPQLPVDTKAPPPATRLVVTSKTHKSTHASSADQAKHLSVYVCTDDSWALDPHEYGAVVHVFPVNENPANGYQGYFMFSKKRQKLNSLAIKESLEKAEANNFGRLDEDGEFHPSE
;
A
#
# COMPACT_ATOMS: atom_id res chain seq x y z
N MET A 1 -23.47 -4.34 -11.24
CA MET A 1 -23.18 -5.29 -10.15
C MET A 1 -22.17 -4.59 -9.26
N ALA A 2 -22.41 -4.48 -7.96
CA ALA A 2 -21.36 -4.00 -7.06
C ALA A 2 -20.28 -5.09 -7.04
N ASP A 3 -19.07 -4.77 -7.49
CA ASP A 3 -17.95 -5.70 -7.39
C ASP A 3 -17.82 -6.16 -5.93
N ALA A 4 -17.69 -7.46 -5.72
CA ALA A 4 -17.51 -8.02 -4.38
C ALA A 4 -16.27 -7.39 -3.72
N LYS A 5 -16.39 -7.03 -2.45
CA LYS A 5 -15.24 -6.64 -1.66
C LYS A 5 -14.49 -7.90 -1.21
N ASN A 6 -13.17 -7.83 -1.19
CA ASN A 6 -12.28 -8.86 -0.66
C ASN A 6 -11.36 -8.20 0.37
N GLU A 7 -11.92 -7.91 1.54
CA GLU A 7 -11.19 -7.36 2.68
C GLU A 7 -10.40 -8.46 3.41
N GLY A 8 -9.16 -8.16 3.78
CA GLY A 8 -8.31 -9.08 4.53
C GLY A 8 -6.94 -8.50 4.79
N HIS A 9 -6.07 -9.27 5.41
CA HIS A 9 -4.69 -8.87 5.65
C HIS A 9 -3.73 -9.99 5.33
N ALA A 10 -2.50 -9.63 5.01
CA ALA A 10 -1.39 -10.57 4.89
C ALA A 10 -0.16 -10.01 5.60
N THR A 11 0.69 -10.90 6.10
CA THR A 11 1.97 -10.50 6.68
C THR A 11 3.06 -10.54 5.62
N ILE A 12 3.90 -9.50 5.57
CA ILE A 12 5.15 -9.48 4.81
C ILE A 12 6.31 -9.26 5.78
N PRO A 13 7.57 -9.52 5.40
CA PRO A 13 8.69 -9.22 6.29
C PRO A 13 8.68 -7.73 6.71
N GLY A 14 8.60 -7.49 8.02
CA GLY A 14 8.61 -6.16 8.62
C GLY A 14 7.28 -5.40 8.68
N ALA A 15 6.17 -5.91 8.12
CA ALA A 15 4.87 -5.24 8.20
C ALA A 15 3.65 -6.14 8.00
N THR A 16 2.48 -5.62 8.40
CA THR A 16 1.17 -6.17 7.99
C THR A 16 0.59 -5.32 6.86
N VAL A 17 0.09 -5.97 5.82
CA VAL A 17 -0.64 -5.35 4.70
C VAL A 17 -2.13 -5.59 4.90
N TYR A 18 -2.93 -4.53 4.98
CA TYR A 18 -4.37 -4.57 5.07
C TYR A 18 -5.00 -4.18 3.74
N TYR A 19 -5.98 -4.94 3.28
CA TYR A 19 -6.77 -4.67 2.09
C TYR A 19 -8.18 -4.25 2.49
N LEU A 20 -8.58 -3.02 2.19
CA LEU A 20 -9.89 -2.50 2.60
C LEU A 20 -11.03 -2.77 1.61
N HIS A 21 -10.73 -3.00 0.33
CA HIS A 21 -11.80 -3.21 -0.66
C HIS A 21 -11.53 -4.37 -1.62
N LYS A 22 -10.35 -4.48 -2.21
CA LYS A 22 -10.09 -5.45 -3.28
C LYS A 22 -8.68 -6.02 -3.20
N ALA A 23 -8.46 -7.04 -2.38
CA ALA A 23 -7.28 -7.88 -2.53
C ALA A 23 -7.40 -8.76 -3.80
N PRO A 24 -6.27 -9.15 -4.43
CA PRO A 24 -6.29 -10.23 -5.42
C PRO A 24 -6.89 -11.52 -4.83
N GLU A 25 -7.80 -12.16 -5.55
CA GLU A 25 -8.47 -13.40 -5.11
C GLU A 25 -7.61 -14.64 -5.40
N ASP A 26 -6.79 -14.58 -6.45
CA ASP A 26 -5.86 -15.63 -6.81
C ASP A 26 -4.57 -15.53 -5.96
N ALA A 27 -4.12 -16.67 -5.42
CA ALA A 27 -2.96 -16.71 -4.55
C ALA A 27 -1.64 -16.34 -5.27
N VAL A 28 -1.54 -16.58 -6.58
CA VAL A 28 -0.37 -16.19 -7.38
C VAL A 28 -0.35 -14.68 -7.58
N GLU A 29 -1.50 -14.07 -7.89
CA GLU A 29 -1.65 -12.62 -7.98
C GLU A 29 -1.39 -11.94 -6.63
N LEU A 30 -1.94 -12.47 -5.54
CA LEU A 30 -1.72 -11.95 -4.19
C LEU A 30 -0.23 -12.01 -3.82
N LYS A 31 0.43 -13.15 -4.04
CA LYS A 31 1.88 -13.30 -3.83
C LYS A 31 2.67 -12.26 -4.62
N ALA A 32 2.34 -12.05 -5.89
CA ALA A 32 3.02 -11.07 -6.73
C ALA A 32 2.85 -9.64 -6.19
N GLU A 33 1.65 -9.27 -5.77
CA GLU A 33 1.38 -7.96 -5.17
C GLU A 33 2.08 -7.76 -3.83
N LEU A 34 2.09 -8.78 -2.96
CA LEU A 34 2.82 -8.74 -1.68
C LEU A 34 4.33 -8.59 -1.89
N LYS A 35 4.92 -9.19 -2.94
CA LYS A 35 6.32 -8.97 -3.30
C LYS A 35 6.60 -7.52 -3.70
N VAL A 36 5.70 -6.88 -4.44
CA VAL A 36 5.80 -5.46 -4.80
C VAL A 36 5.73 -4.59 -3.54
N LEU A 37 4.79 -4.87 -2.63
CA LEU A 37 4.63 -4.14 -1.38
C LEU A 37 5.80 -4.34 -0.42
N HIS A 38 6.38 -5.54 -0.36
CA HIS A 38 7.59 -5.82 0.41
C HIS A 38 8.79 -5.03 -0.14
N ALA A 39 9.02 -5.04 -1.45
CA ALA A 39 10.09 -4.24 -2.06
C ALA A 39 9.90 -2.74 -1.82
N PHE A 40 8.67 -2.25 -1.92
CA PHE A 40 8.32 -0.88 -1.53
C PHE A 40 8.65 -0.60 -0.06
N LEU A 41 8.25 -1.47 0.86
CA LEU A 41 8.49 -1.31 2.29
C LEU A 41 9.98 -1.22 2.60
N VAL A 42 10.81 -2.07 1.97
CA VAL A 42 12.27 -2.03 2.11
C VAL A 42 12.82 -0.66 1.67
N LYS A 43 12.34 -0.11 0.55
CA LYS A 43 12.75 1.22 0.07
C LYS A 43 12.31 2.33 1.03
N TRP A 44 11.05 2.30 1.48
CA TRP A 44 10.52 3.25 2.44
C TRP A 44 11.33 3.23 3.74
N ASN A 45 11.53 2.04 4.31
CA ASN A 45 12.23 1.87 5.59
C ASN A 45 13.74 2.14 5.50
N SER A 46 14.32 2.08 4.30
CA SER A 46 15.69 2.55 4.01
C SER A 46 15.76 4.07 3.78
N ASN A 47 14.66 4.79 4.00
CA ASN A 47 14.53 6.23 3.76
C ASN A 47 14.95 6.65 2.32
N THR A 48 14.72 5.77 1.34
CA THR A 48 14.98 6.11 -0.07
C THR A 48 13.92 7.09 -0.56
N GLY A 49 14.31 8.09 -1.35
CA GLY A 49 13.35 9.05 -1.91
C GLY A 49 12.42 8.44 -2.96
N ASP A 50 11.25 9.03 -3.13
CA ASP A 50 10.33 8.66 -4.21
C ASP A 50 10.79 9.19 -5.57
N ASP A 51 10.11 8.79 -6.65
CA ASP A 51 10.43 9.23 -8.01
C ASP A 51 9.27 10.08 -8.57
N PRO A 52 9.48 11.40 -8.75
CA PRO A 52 8.43 12.29 -9.25
C PRO A 52 8.01 12.01 -10.70
N SER A 53 8.82 11.28 -11.48
CA SER A 53 8.50 10.94 -12.88
C SER A 53 7.28 10.02 -13.02
N PHE A 54 6.91 9.28 -11.97
CA PHE A 54 5.70 8.47 -11.94
C PHE A 54 4.39 9.28 -11.87
N SER A 55 4.48 10.60 -11.67
CA SER A 55 3.33 11.50 -11.69
C SER A 55 3.55 12.57 -12.76
N PRO A 56 3.02 12.40 -13.99
CA PRO A 56 3.25 13.36 -15.08
C PRO A 56 2.72 14.76 -14.79
N ARG A 57 1.77 14.90 -13.85
CA ARG A 57 1.24 16.18 -13.36
C ARG A 57 2.07 16.80 -12.24
N SER A 58 3.01 16.06 -11.65
CA SER A 58 3.88 16.60 -10.63
C SER A 58 4.82 17.63 -11.25
N THR A 59 4.82 18.85 -10.71
CA THR A 59 5.80 19.87 -11.05
C THR A 59 7.12 19.72 -10.28
N ARG A 60 7.18 18.75 -9.35
CA ARG A 60 8.36 18.49 -8.54
C ARG A 60 9.41 17.75 -9.34
N THR A 61 10.66 18.20 -9.24
CA THR A 61 11.84 17.60 -9.88
C THR A 61 12.70 16.80 -8.91
N GLU A 62 12.56 17.03 -7.61
CA GLU A 62 13.39 16.39 -6.58
C GLU A 62 12.62 15.28 -5.82
N PRO A 63 13.28 14.15 -5.52
CA PRO A 63 12.76 13.12 -4.62
C PRO A 63 12.37 13.68 -3.24
N GLN A 64 11.33 13.12 -2.64
CA GLN A 64 10.92 13.38 -1.26
C GLN A 64 11.27 12.17 -0.41
N LEU A 65 11.78 12.41 0.80
CA LEU A 65 12.22 11.35 1.69
C LEU A 65 11.10 10.94 2.66
N PRO A 66 10.97 9.63 2.97
CA PRO A 66 10.03 9.12 3.97
C PRO A 66 10.10 9.82 5.33
N VAL A 67 11.31 10.19 5.79
CA VAL A 67 11.56 10.91 7.05
C VAL A 67 10.82 12.25 7.14
N ASP A 68 10.51 12.89 6.01
CA ASP A 68 9.83 14.19 5.95
C ASP A 68 8.29 14.07 5.96
N THR A 69 7.77 12.86 6.15
CA THR A 69 6.34 12.59 6.18
C THR A 69 5.81 12.51 7.61
N LYS A 70 4.51 12.25 7.78
CA LYS A 70 3.93 11.93 9.09
C LYS A 70 3.92 10.42 9.39
N ALA A 71 4.57 9.62 8.56
CA ALA A 71 4.86 8.19 8.77
C ALA A 71 6.35 7.91 8.48
N PRO A 72 7.28 8.52 9.23
CA PRO A 72 8.70 8.28 9.02
C PRO A 72 9.05 6.79 9.22
N PRO A 73 10.15 6.31 8.63
CA PRO A 73 10.65 4.96 8.90
C PRO A 73 10.85 4.68 10.40
N PRO A 74 10.57 3.46 10.90
CA PRO A 74 10.00 2.33 10.15
C PRO A 74 8.48 2.42 10.02
N ALA A 75 7.98 2.21 8.80
CA ALA A 75 6.60 1.83 8.56
C ALA A 75 6.42 0.35 8.85
N THR A 76 5.29 0.01 9.47
CA THR A 76 4.99 -1.34 9.97
C THR A 76 3.57 -1.81 9.64
N ARG A 77 2.70 -0.91 9.13
CA ARG A 77 1.46 -1.30 8.46
C ARG A 77 1.30 -0.55 7.16
N LEU A 78 0.79 -1.26 6.16
CA LEU A 78 0.40 -0.73 4.86
C LEU A 78 -1.10 -0.97 4.70
N VAL A 79 -1.87 0.07 4.37
CA VAL A 79 -3.30 -0.07 4.09
C VAL A 79 -3.54 0.19 2.62
N VAL A 80 -3.97 -0.84 1.89
CA VAL A 80 -4.24 -0.83 0.46
C VAL A 80 -5.74 -0.70 0.26
N THR A 81 -6.16 0.32 -0.50
CA THR A 81 -7.59 0.54 -0.76
C THR A 81 -8.10 -0.28 -1.94
N SER A 82 -7.24 -0.67 -2.87
CA SER A 82 -7.61 -1.49 -4.03
C SER A 82 -6.37 -2.19 -4.59
N LYS A 83 -6.56 -3.37 -5.19
CA LYS A 83 -5.59 -4.01 -6.07
C LYS A 83 -5.05 -3.05 -7.13
N THR A 84 -3.96 -3.44 -7.76
CA THR A 84 -3.32 -2.68 -8.84
C THR A 84 -4.35 -2.21 -9.87
N HIS A 85 -4.48 -0.90 -10.03
CA HIS A 85 -5.56 -0.29 -10.82
C HIS A 85 -5.10 1.01 -11.50
N LYS A 86 -5.86 1.43 -12.51
CA LYS A 86 -5.78 2.80 -13.05
C LYS A 86 -6.67 3.69 -12.21
N SER A 87 -6.14 4.78 -11.67
CA SER A 87 -6.93 5.71 -10.86
C SER A 87 -8.05 6.34 -11.70
N THR A 88 -9.25 6.45 -11.14
CA THR A 88 -10.36 7.19 -11.73
C THR A 88 -10.39 8.65 -11.26
N HIS A 89 -9.59 9.00 -10.25
CA HIS A 89 -9.47 10.38 -9.79
C HIS A 89 -8.70 11.22 -10.79
N ALA A 90 -9.24 12.38 -11.14
CA ALA A 90 -8.67 13.28 -12.14
C ALA A 90 -7.21 13.69 -11.85
N SER A 91 -6.79 13.74 -10.59
CA SER A 91 -5.43 14.10 -10.18
C SER A 91 -4.38 13.02 -10.49
N SER A 92 -4.79 11.78 -10.77
CA SER A 92 -3.90 10.63 -10.99
C SER A 92 -4.32 9.76 -12.17
N ALA A 93 -5.28 10.21 -12.98
CA ALA A 93 -5.86 9.44 -14.08
C ALA A 93 -4.89 9.17 -15.24
N ASP A 94 -3.82 9.95 -15.36
CA ASP A 94 -2.76 9.80 -16.35
C ASP A 94 -1.59 8.93 -15.86
N GLN A 95 -1.49 8.66 -14.56
CA GLN A 95 -0.45 7.78 -14.00
C GLN A 95 -0.65 6.34 -14.43
N ALA A 96 0.43 5.59 -14.63
CA ALA A 96 0.38 4.15 -14.89
C ALA A 96 -0.40 3.39 -13.80
N LYS A 97 -0.82 2.15 -14.05
CA LYS A 97 -1.50 1.35 -13.00
C LYS A 97 -0.62 1.23 -11.75
N HIS A 98 -1.23 1.38 -10.58
CA HIS A 98 -0.53 1.40 -9.30
C HIS A 98 -1.40 0.88 -8.17
N LEU A 99 -0.77 0.68 -7.03
CA LEU A 99 -1.40 0.46 -5.73
C LEU A 99 -1.45 1.78 -4.98
N SER A 100 -2.62 2.16 -4.46
CA SER A 100 -2.74 3.27 -3.52
C SER A 100 -2.57 2.74 -2.11
N VAL A 101 -1.49 3.15 -1.46
CA VAL A 101 -1.10 2.62 -0.15
C VAL A 101 -1.05 3.75 0.87
N TYR A 102 -1.73 3.57 1.99
CA TYR A 102 -1.56 4.40 3.17
C TYR A 102 -0.48 3.80 4.05
N VAL A 103 0.48 4.65 4.43
CA VAL A 103 1.64 4.22 5.21
C VAL A 103 1.44 4.59 6.67
N CYS A 104 1.57 3.60 7.55
CA CYS A 104 1.34 3.71 8.98
C CYS A 104 2.56 3.20 9.77
N THR A 105 2.81 3.84 10.91
CA THR A 105 3.79 3.40 11.91
C THR A 105 3.07 2.73 13.08
N ASP A 106 3.81 2.12 14.01
CA ASP A 106 3.24 1.63 15.27
C ASP A 106 2.50 2.75 16.03
N ASP A 107 3.13 3.92 16.17
CA ASP A 107 2.54 5.07 16.87
C ASP A 107 1.23 5.52 16.23
N SER A 108 1.16 5.56 14.89
CA SER A 108 -0.06 5.98 14.20
C SER A 108 -1.15 4.91 14.26
N TRP A 109 -0.76 3.63 14.34
CA TRP A 109 -1.67 2.50 14.50
C TRP A 109 -2.17 2.35 15.94
N ALA A 110 -1.45 2.83 16.96
CA ALA A 110 -1.90 2.77 18.35
C ALA A 110 -3.04 3.76 18.68
N LEU A 111 -3.37 4.68 17.77
CA LEU A 111 -4.42 5.67 17.95
C LEU A 111 -5.81 5.10 17.59
N ASP A 112 -6.85 5.65 18.22
CA ASP A 112 -8.26 5.41 17.86
C ASP A 112 -8.95 6.73 17.44
N PRO A 113 -9.39 6.87 16.18
CA PRO A 113 -9.17 5.95 15.07
C PRO A 113 -7.71 5.92 14.63
N HIS A 114 -7.27 4.80 14.03
CA HIS A 114 -5.94 4.66 13.46
C HIS A 114 -5.63 5.80 12.48
N GLU A 115 -4.36 6.20 12.42
CA GLU A 115 -3.88 7.24 11.53
C GLU A 115 -2.89 6.69 10.50
N TYR A 116 -2.93 7.26 9.30
CA TYR A 116 -1.85 7.12 8.33
C TYR A 116 -1.11 8.45 8.17
N GLY A 117 0.18 8.37 7.90
CA GLY A 117 1.05 9.53 7.81
C GLY A 117 1.46 9.92 6.38
N ALA A 118 1.20 9.04 5.41
CA ALA A 118 1.41 9.30 4.00
C ALA A 118 0.45 8.49 3.13
N VAL A 119 0.19 9.00 1.92
CA VAL A 119 -0.44 8.27 0.82
C VAL A 119 0.57 8.17 -0.30
N VAL A 120 0.85 6.96 -0.76
CA VAL A 120 1.79 6.68 -1.83
C VAL A 120 1.12 5.88 -2.94
N HIS A 121 1.59 6.10 -4.16
CA HIS A 121 1.29 5.25 -5.29
C HIS A 121 2.49 4.37 -5.57
N VAL A 122 2.31 3.05 -5.51
CA VAL A 122 3.36 2.06 -5.73
C VAL A 122 3.18 1.44 -7.10
N PHE A 123 4.23 1.49 -7.93
CA PHE A 123 4.18 1.12 -9.34
C PHE A 123 4.90 -0.21 -9.56
N PRO A 124 4.21 -1.22 -10.09
CA PRO A 124 4.84 -2.43 -10.58
C PRO A 124 5.42 -2.22 -12.00
N VAL A 125 6.40 -3.05 -12.36
CA VAL A 125 7.03 -3.02 -13.68
C VAL A 125 5.99 -3.35 -14.77
N ASN A 126 5.92 -2.52 -15.80
CA ASN A 126 4.98 -2.67 -16.91
C ASN A 126 3.52 -2.83 -16.45
N GLU A 127 3.12 -2.12 -15.39
CA GLU A 127 1.75 -2.13 -14.87
C GLU A 127 1.24 -3.49 -14.34
N ASN A 128 2.13 -4.47 -14.12
CA ASN A 128 1.76 -5.82 -13.70
C ASN A 128 2.62 -6.28 -12.49
N PRO A 129 2.01 -6.54 -11.32
CA PRO A 129 2.73 -7.02 -10.13
C PRO A 129 3.60 -8.27 -10.36
N ALA A 130 3.23 -9.14 -11.30
CA ALA A 130 4.02 -10.33 -11.63
C ALA A 130 5.43 -10.00 -12.14
N ASN A 131 5.65 -8.79 -12.65
CA ASN A 131 6.95 -8.33 -13.15
C ASN A 131 7.81 -7.65 -12.06
N GLY A 132 7.31 -7.53 -10.84
CA GLY A 132 8.03 -6.94 -9.71
C GLY A 132 7.83 -5.44 -9.53
N TYR A 133 8.59 -4.87 -8.59
CA TYR A 133 8.50 -3.47 -8.18
C TYR A 133 9.32 -2.55 -9.09
N GLN A 134 8.74 -1.43 -9.51
CA GLN A 134 9.41 -0.42 -10.33
C GLN A 134 9.79 0.82 -9.51
N GLY A 135 8.86 1.36 -8.71
CA GLY A 135 9.06 2.61 -8.00
C GLY A 135 7.83 3.05 -7.23
N TYR A 136 7.88 4.24 -6.63
CA TYR A 136 6.74 4.84 -5.96
C TYR A 136 6.75 6.36 -6.05
N PHE A 137 5.58 6.96 -5.83
CA PHE A 137 5.37 8.40 -5.76
C PHE A 137 4.59 8.75 -4.49
N MET A 138 5.05 9.75 -3.74
CA MET A 138 4.34 10.31 -2.58
C MET A 138 3.25 11.27 -3.05
N PHE A 139 2.01 10.78 -3.03
CA PHE A 139 0.84 11.60 -3.37
C PHE A 139 0.47 12.58 -2.25
N SER A 140 0.61 12.16 -0.99
CA SER A 140 0.36 13.00 0.17
C SER A 140 1.30 12.65 1.32
N LYS A 141 1.77 13.69 2.02
CA LYS A 141 2.56 13.57 3.26
C LYS A 141 1.77 13.95 4.51
N LYS A 142 0.47 14.19 4.34
CA LYS A 142 -0.39 14.66 5.42
C LYS A 142 -0.86 13.48 6.26
N ARG A 143 -0.83 13.67 7.58
CA ARG A 143 -1.51 12.81 8.53
C ARG A 143 -3.02 12.91 8.35
N GLN A 144 -3.70 11.78 8.32
CA GLN A 144 -5.17 11.73 8.36
C GLN A 144 -5.64 10.50 9.13
N LYS A 145 -6.90 10.55 9.57
CA LYS A 145 -7.56 9.51 10.34
C LYS A 145 -8.32 8.55 9.44
N LEU A 146 -8.29 7.26 9.77
CA LEU A 146 -9.16 6.22 9.20
C LEU A 146 -10.49 6.21 9.95
N ASN A 147 -11.25 7.30 9.86
CA ASN A 147 -12.39 7.55 10.75
C ASN A 147 -13.79 7.39 10.12
N SER A 148 -13.89 7.21 8.81
CA SER A 148 -15.19 7.02 8.17
C SER A 148 -15.76 5.66 8.55
N LEU A 149 -17.08 5.58 8.76
CA LEU A 149 -17.76 4.35 9.16
C LEU A 149 -17.41 3.18 8.22
N ALA A 150 -17.47 3.42 6.91
CA ALA A 150 -17.14 2.42 5.91
C ALA A 150 -15.67 1.94 5.96
N ILE A 151 -14.72 2.81 6.31
CA ILE A 151 -13.32 2.42 6.49
C ILE A 151 -13.15 1.58 7.75
N LYS A 152 -13.78 1.98 8.86
CA LYS A 152 -13.73 1.21 10.12
C LYS A 152 -14.27 -0.20 9.94
N GLU A 153 -15.47 -0.33 9.36
CA GLU A 153 -16.07 -1.64 9.07
C GLU A 153 -15.21 -2.50 8.13
N SER A 154 -14.59 -1.88 7.11
CA SER A 154 -13.73 -2.62 6.18
C SER A 154 -12.41 -3.05 6.84
N LEU A 155 -11.89 -2.24 7.77
CA LEU A 155 -10.68 -2.57 8.51
C LEU A 155 -10.90 -3.67 9.53
N GLU A 156 -12.01 -3.65 10.27
CA GLU A 156 -12.38 -4.75 11.19
C GLU A 156 -12.48 -6.09 10.44
N LYS A 157 -13.10 -6.08 9.24
CA LYS A 157 -13.13 -7.27 8.37
C LYS A 157 -11.74 -7.67 7.90
N ALA A 158 -10.92 -6.69 7.51
CA ALA A 158 -9.56 -6.95 7.08
C ALA A 158 -8.71 -7.59 8.18
N GLU A 159 -8.84 -7.12 9.42
CA GLU A 159 -8.18 -7.69 10.61
C GLU A 159 -8.65 -9.10 10.93
N ALA A 160 -9.93 -9.41 10.71
CA ALA A 160 -10.49 -10.74 10.96
C ALA A 160 -10.12 -11.77 9.87
N ASN A 161 -9.83 -11.33 8.64
CA ASN A 161 -9.59 -12.22 7.51
C ASN A 161 -8.10 -12.24 7.13
N ASN A 162 -7.36 -13.18 7.72
CA ASN A 162 -5.97 -13.42 7.35
C ASN A 162 -5.93 -14.15 6.00
N PHE A 163 -5.12 -13.67 5.06
CA PHE A 163 -4.85 -14.33 3.78
C PHE A 163 -3.59 -15.19 3.83
N GLY A 164 -2.72 -14.99 4.82
CA GLY A 164 -1.46 -15.71 4.95
C GLY A 164 -0.23 -14.79 5.10
N ARG A 165 0.94 -15.36 4.83
CA ARG A 165 2.23 -14.69 5.04
C ARG A 165 3.17 -14.90 3.85
N LEU A 166 3.83 -13.82 3.43
CA LEU A 166 5.04 -13.86 2.62
C LEU A 166 6.26 -13.93 3.55
N ASP A 167 7.20 -14.83 3.29
CA ASP A 167 8.47 -14.91 4.01
C ASP A 167 9.60 -14.10 3.33
N GLU A 168 10.80 -14.15 3.92
CA GLU A 168 11.97 -13.41 3.43
C GLU A 168 12.46 -13.92 2.07
N ASP A 169 12.29 -15.21 1.79
CA ASP A 169 12.63 -15.85 0.52
C ASP A 169 11.58 -15.57 -0.58
N GLY A 170 10.47 -14.93 -0.21
CA GLY A 170 9.38 -14.58 -1.11
C GLY A 170 8.49 -15.77 -1.47
N GLU A 171 8.44 -16.79 -0.62
CA GLU A 171 7.41 -17.83 -0.62
C GLU A 171 6.17 -17.35 0.15
N PHE A 172 5.00 -17.71 -0.36
CA PHE A 172 3.72 -17.30 0.21
C PHE A 172 3.03 -18.53 0.80
N HIS A 173 2.66 -18.42 2.06
CA HIS A 173 2.00 -19.43 2.86
C HIS A 173 0.57 -18.94 3.14
N PRO A 174 -0.44 -19.41 2.39
CA PRO A 174 -1.83 -19.07 2.65
C PRO A 174 -2.22 -19.47 4.07
N SER A 175 -3.13 -18.72 4.69
CA SER A 175 -3.75 -19.15 5.95
C SER A 175 -4.63 -20.39 5.73
N GLU A 176 -4.66 -21.28 6.73
CA GLU A 176 -5.53 -22.46 6.75
C GLU A 176 -7.03 -22.14 6.83
#